data_AF-A0A838I475-F1
#
_entry.id   AF-A0A838I475-F1
#
_cell.length_a   1.000
_cell.length_b   1.000
_cell.length_c   1.000
_cell.angle_alpha   90.00
_cell.angle_beta   90.00
_cell.angle_gamma   90.00
#
_symmetry.space_group_name_H-M   'P 1'
#
loop_
_entity.id
_entity.type
_entity.pdbx_description
1 polymer ?
#
loop_
_entity_poly.entity_id
_entity_poly.type
_entity_poly.pdbx_seq_one_letter_code
_entity_poly.pdbx_strand_id
1 'polypeptide(L)'
;MRPGYDPGAVGVGIVHLGLGAFARAHAAVYTDDVLAAHGGDWGLCGVSQRSRTVSDQLRPQDGLYSVLERSPEGTAARVIGSVREVLLAGDAPDLLAARIADPRTRIVSLTVTEKGYRHDPATGRLRRADPE
;
A
#
# COMPACT_ATOMS: atom_id res chain seq x y z
N MET A 1 19.26 -2.46 -10.76
CA MET A 1 17.86 -2.57 -11.20
C MET A 1 17.12 -1.37 -10.63
N ARG A 2 16.33 -0.63 -11.41
CA ARG A 2 15.63 0.59 -10.96
C ARG A 2 14.26 0.69 -11.64
N PRO A 3 13.27 1.38 -11.04
CA PRO A 3 12.02 1.70 -11.71
C PRO A 3 12.25 2.50 -13.01
N GLY A 4 11.31 2.40 -13.95
CA GLY A 4 11.38 3.09 -15.25
C GLY A 4 11.07 4.60 -15.19
N TYR A 5 10.83 5.13 -14.01
CA TYR A 5 10.51 6.53 -13.70
C TYR A 5 11.28 6.96 -12.44
N ASP A 6 11.32 8.26 -12.14
CA ASP A 6 11.89 8.78 -10.89
C ASP A 6 10.87 8.64 -9.74
N PRO A 7 11.06 7.74 -8.76
CA PRO A 7 10.12 7.57 -7.67
C PRO A 7 10.08 8.77 -6.72
N GLY A 8 11.11 9.64 -6.72
CA GLY A 8 11.15 10.85 -5.91
C GLY A 8 10.24 11.96 -6.45
N ALA A 9 9.89 11.91 -7.74
CA ALA A 9 9.03 12.89 -8.40
C ALA A 9 7.53 12.55 -8.30
N VAL A 10 7.17 11.39 -7.74
CA VAL A 10 5.78 10.90 -7.71
C VAL A 10 5.07 11.34 -6.43
N GLY A 11 4.00 12.11 -6.56
CA GLY A 11 3.10 12.43 -5.45
C GLY A 11 2.25 11.24 -4.99
N VAL A 12 1.73 11.31 -3.76
CA VAL A 12 0.79 10.32 -3.23
C VAL A 12 -0.64 10.67 -3.63
N GLY A 13 -1.30 9.74 -4.32
CA GLY A 13 -2.71 9.84 -4.71
C GLY A 13 -3.59 8.72 -4.15
N ILE A 14 -2.98 7.70 -3.55
CA ILE A 14 -3.67 6.51 -3.05
C ILE A 14 -3.24 6.25 -1.60
N VAL A 15 -4.19 6.09 -0.69
CA VAL A 15 -3.94 5.49 0.63
C VAL A 15 -4.34 4.02 0.59
N HIS A 16 -3.44 3.12 0.98
CA HIS A 16 -3.72 1.68 1.02
C HIS A 16 -3.70 1.15 2.46
N LEU A 17 -4.87 0.75 2.97
CA LEU A 17 -5.03 0.19 4.30
C LEU A 17 -4.74 -1.31 4.29
N GLY A 18 -3.65 -1.71 4.96
CA GLY A 18 -3.14 -3.08 4.95
C GLY A 18 -2.03 -3.27 3.93
N LEU A 19 -0.86 -2.64 4.12
CA LEU A 19 0.32 -2.84 3.26
C LEU A 19 0.97 -4.24 3.49
N GLY A 20 0.22 -5.30 3.22
CA GLY A 20 0.67 -6.69 3.32
C GLY A 20 1.41 -7.17 2.07
N ALA A 21 1.76 -8.47 2.05
CA ALA A 21 2.45 -9.08 0.91
C ALA A 21 1.63 -8.99 -0.39
N PHE A 22 0.32 -9.25 -0.34
CA PHE A 22 -0.55 -9.19 -1.52
C PHE A 22 -0.64 -7.77 -2.10
N ALA A 23 -0.86 -6.75 -1.25
CA ALA A 23 -0.85 -5.35 -1.69
C ALA A 23 0.45 -4.98 -2.41
N ARG A 24 1.59 -5.40 -1.86
CA ARG A 24 2.92 -5.16 -2.44
C ARG A 24 3.19 -5.95 -3.72
N ALA A 25 2.64 -7.15 -3.85
CA ALA A 25 2.82 -7.98 -5.04
C ALA A 25 1.77 -7.70 -6.14
N HIS A 26 0.72 -6.93 -5.85
CA HIS A 26 -0.39 -6.72 -6.78
C HIS A 26 -0.72 -5.24 -6.98
N ALA A 27 -1.37 -4.58 -6.01
CA ALA A 27 -1.82 -3.19 -6.17
C ALA A 27 -0.65 -2.23 -6.44
N ALA A 28 0.44 -2.39 -5.69
CA ALA A 28 1.65 -1.60 -5.89
C ALA A 28 2.34 -1.93 -7.24
N VAL A 29 2.32 -3.18 -7.68
CA VAL A 29 2.86 -3.62 -8.98
C VAL A 29 2.14 -2.94 -10.15
N TYR A 30 0.80 -3.00 -10.17
CA TYR A 30 0.03 -2.35 -11.22
C TYR A 30 0.14 -0.82 -11.19
N THR A 31 0.23 -0.23 -9.99
CA THR A 31 0.45 1.22 -9.86
C THR A 31 1.82 1.61 -10.41
N ASP A 32 2.84 0.80 -10.15
CA ASP A 32 4.21 0.99 -10.65
C ASP A 32 4.26 0.90 -12.19
N ASP A 33 3.51 -0.02 -12.78
CA ASP A 33 3.38 -0.14 -14.25
C ASP A 33 2.71 1.11 -14.87
N VAL A 34 1.64 1.62 -14.25
CA VAL A 34 0.96 2.85 -14.69
C VAL A 34 1.89 4.06 -14.57
N LEU A 35 2.62 4.18 -13.47
CA LEU A 35 3.59 5.26 -13.27
C LEU A 35 4.72 5.20 -14.31
N ALA A 36 5.21 4.01 -14.65
CA ALA A 36 6.23 3.86 -15.68
C ALA A 36 5.71 4.20 -17.09
N ALA A 37 4.45 3.88 -17.40
CA ALA A 37 3.86 4.11 -18.72
C ALA A 37 3.35 5.55 -18.90
N HIS A 38 2.82 6.17 -17.85
CA HIS A 38 2.03 7.40 -17.95
C HIS A 38 2.40 8.47 -16.91
N GLY A 39 3.20 8.13 -15.90
CA GLY A 39 3.53 9.03 -14.80
C GLY A 39 2.32 9.43 -13.96
N GLY A 40 2.41 10.62 -13.35
CA GLY A 40 1.37 11.21 -12.51
C GLY A 40 1.53 10.92 -11.02
N ASP A 41 0.63 11.50 -10.22
CA ASP A 41 0.71 11.49 -8.75
C ASP A 41 -0.10 10.35 -8.13
N TRP A 42 0.12 9.13 -8.60
CA TRP A 42 -0.64 7.95 -8.16
C TRP A 42 0.11 7.08 -7.14
N GLY A 43 1.20 7.60 -6.55
CA GLY A 43 1.96 6.88 -5.53
C GLY A 43 1.10 6.47 -4.33
N LEU A 44 1.50 5.37 -3.67
CA LEU A 44 0.82 4.84 -2.50
C LEU A 44 1.43 5.40 -1.20
N CYS A 45 0.56 5.87 -0.31
CA CYS A 45 0.79 5.81 1.13
C CYS A 45 0.27 4.45 1.63
N GLY A 46 1.18 3.52 1.88
CA GLY A 46 0.84 2.21 2.43
C GLY A 46 0.76 2.25 3.96
N VAL A 47 -0.31 1.69 4.52
CA VAL A 47 -0.56 1.73 5.96
C VAL A 47 -0.49 0.32 6.52
N SER A 48 0.47 0.08 7.43
CA SER A 48 0.46 -1.09 8.28
C SER A 48 -0.45 -0.83 9.49
N GLN A 49 -1.27 -1.81 9.86
CA GLN A 49 -2.24 -1.66 10.96
C GLN A 49 -1.76 -2.27 12.28
N ARG A 50 -0.90 -3.30 12.22
CA ARG A 50 -0.53 -4.09 13.41
C ARG A 50 0.98 -4.20 13.63
N SER A 51 1.75 -4.42 12.57
CA SER A 51 3.18 -4.70 12.70
C SER A 51 4.03 -3.58 12.15
N ARG A 52 5.07 -3.20 12.91
CA ARG A 52 6.12 -2.28 12.47
C ARG A 52 7.03 -2.87 11.41
N THR A 53 7.12 -4.20 11.30
CA THR A 53 8.09 -4.90 10.43
C THR A 53 8.13 -4.34 9.00
N VAL A 54 6.97 -4.14 8.36
CA VAL A 54 6.92 -3.61 6.99
C VAL A 54 7.39 -2.16 6.94
N SER A 55 6.98 -1.34 7.90
CA SER A 55 7.40 0.06 7.99
C SER A 55 8.91 0.17 8.20
N ASP A 56 9.46 -0.61 9.14
CA ASP A 56 10.88 -0.59 9.49
C ASP A 56 11.76 -1.11 8.34
N GLN A 57 11.24 -2.04 7.53
CA GLN A 57 11.93 -2.54 6.35
C GLN A 57 11.88 -1.57 5.16
N LEU A 58 10.74 -0.92 4.92
CA LEU A 58 10.54 -0.12 3.72
C LEU A 58 10.96 1.35 3.87
N ARG A 59 10.77 1.96 5.05
CA ARG A 59 11.11 3.38 5.26
C ARG A 59 12.58 3.71 5.00
N PRO A 60 13.57 2.93 5.48
CA PRO A 60 14.98 3.22 5.20
C PRO A 60 15.39 3.04 3.73
N GLN A 61 14.53 2.44 2.92
CA GLN A 61 14.74 2.21 1.49
C GLN A 61 13.88 3.14 0.62
N ASP A 62 13.39 4.25 1.18
CA ASP A 62 12.49 5.19 0.51
C ASP A 62 11.23 4.50 -0.07
N GLY A 63 10.74 3.45 0.59
CA GLY A 63 9.59 2.66 0.13
C GLY A 63 9.87 1.65 -0.98
N LEU A 64 11.13 1.54 -1.43
CA LEU A 64 11.54 0.60 -2.48
C LEU A 64 11.62 -0.83 -1.93
N TYR A 65 11.25 -1.80 -2.78
CA TYR A 65 11.42 -3.23 -2.52
C TYR A 65 11.41 -4.03 -3.81
N SER A 66 11.87 -5.27 -3.76
CA SER A 66 11.83 -6.20 -4.90
C SER A 66 10.60 -7.10 -4.86
N VAL A 67 9.98 -7.31 -6.03
CA VAL A 67 9.02 -8.40 -6.27
C VAL A 67 9.71 -9.44 -7.12
N LEU A 68 9.57 -10.71 -6.74
CA LEU A 68 10.03 -11.85 -7.52
C LEU A 68 8.81 -12.56 -8.09
N GLU A 69 8.75 -12.65 -9.41
CA GLU A 69 7.76 -13.45 -10.14
C GLU A 69 8.42 -14.78 -10.52
N ARG A 70 7.76 -15.89 -10.21
CA ARG A 70 8.29 -17.24 -10.44
C ARG A 70 7.29 -18.06 -11.24
N SER A 71 7.75 -18.62 -12.34
CA SER A 71 7.01 -19.48 -13.24
C SER A 71 7.88 -20.70 -13.64
N PRO A 72 7.35 -21.67 -14.41
CA PRO A 72 8.17 -22.76 -14.97
C PRO A 72 9.33 -22.28 -15.85
N GLU A 73 9.20 -21.11 -16.48
CA GLU A 73 10.19 -20.53 -17.38
C GLU A 73 11.35 -19.85 -16.64
N GLY A 74 11.18 -19.56 -15.34
CA GLY A 74 12.26 -19.00 -14.52
C GLY A 74 11.77 -18.09 -13.38
N THR A 75 12.67 -17.24 -12.89
CA THR A 75 12.37 -16.25 -11.87
C THR A 75 12.84 -14.88 -12.36
N ALA A 76 11.92 -13.92 -12.40
CA ALA A 76 12.19 -12.53 -12.72
C ALA A 76 12.08 -11.69 -11.46
N ALA A 77 12.98 -10.72 -11.30
CA ALA A 77 12.91 -9.75 -10.21
C ALA A 77 12.71 -8.34 -10.79
N ARG A 78 11.92 -7.53 -10.09
CA ARG A 78 11.70 -6.10 -10.38
C ARG A 78 11.72 -5.29 -9.09
N VAL A 79 12.25 -4.07 -9.15
CA VAL A 79 12.18 -3.10 -8.05
C VAL A 79 10.91 -2.28 -8.21
N ILE A 80 10.10 -2.22 -7.16
CA ILE A 80 8.86 -1.42 -7.10
C ILE A 80 9.16 -0.05 -6.51
N GLY A 81 8.74 0.99 -7.22
CA GLY A 81 8.84 2.39 -6.81
C GLY A 81 7.53 3.02 -6.37
N SER A 82 6.39 2.36 -6.52
CA SER A 82 5.08 3.03 -6.37
C SER A 82 4.69 3.35 -4.93
N VAL A 83 5.29 2.70 -3.93
CA VAL A 83 5.05 2.99 -2.50
C VAL A 83 5.93 4.16 -2.07
N ARG A 84 5.35 5.33 -1.85
CA ARG A 84 6.08 6.58 -1.55
C ARG A 84 6.09 6.94 -0.08
N GLU A 85 5.16 6.40 0.67
CA GLU A 85 5.09 6.60 2.11
C GLU A 85 4.60 5.32 2.77
N VAL A 86 5.12 5.04 3.96
CA VAL A 86 4.67 3.92 4.78
C VAL A 86 4.35 4.44 6.17
N LEU A 87 3.09 4.30 6.60
CA LEU A 87 2.63 4.68 7.94
C LEU A 87 2.29 3.45 8.78
N LEU A 88 2.47 3.56 10.08
CA LEU A 88 1.86 2.64 11.05
C LEU A 88 0.68 3.36 11.70
N ALA A 89 -0.52 2.78 11.56
CA ALA A 89 -1.76 3.41 12.01
C ALA A 89 -1.73 3.80 13.49
N GLY A 90 -1.17 2.95 14.36
CA GLY A 90 -1.09 3.21 15.80
C GLY A 90 -0.07 4.27 16.22
N ASP A 91 0.91 4.59 15.37
CA ASP A 91 1.97 5.55 15.73
C ASP A 91 1.66 6.98 15.31
N ALA A 92 0.92 7.10 14.21
CA ALA A 92 0.71 8.38 13.55
C ALA A 92 -0.74 8.51 13.05
N PRO A 93 -1.74 8.40 13.95
CA PRO A 93 -3.15 8.48 13.58
C PRO A 93 -3.48 9.84 12.94
N ASP A 94 -2.90 10.93 13.43
CA ASP A 94 -3.12 12.28 12.87
C ASP A 94 -2.52 12.43 11.47
N LEU A 95 -1.33 11.87 11.23
CA LEU A 95 -0.74 11.89 9.88
C LEU A 95 -1.55 11.03 8.90
N LEU A 96 -2.06 9.89 9.36
CA LEU A 96 -2.94 9.05 8.55
C LEU A 96 -4.24 9.78 8.22
N ALA A 97 -4.87 10.41 9.20
CA ALA A 97 -6.09 11.19 8.99
C ALA A 97 -5.84 12.36 8.02
N ALA A 98 -4.74 13.10 8.20
CA ALA A 98 -4.34 14.17 7.30
C ALA A 98 -4.08 13.67 5.88
N ARG A 99 -3.43 12.50 5.72
CA ARG A 99 -3.18 11.92 4.39
C ARG A 99 -4.46 11.46 3.70
N ILE A 100 -5.41 10.89 4.45
CA ILE A 100 -6.73 10.52 3.93
C ILE A 100 -7.52 11.76 3.50
N ALA A 101 -7.42 12.86 4.27
CA ALA A 101 -8.12 14.10 4.00
C ALA A 101 -7.46 14.99 2.93
N ASP A 102 -6.22 14.69 2.51
CA ASP A 102 -5.51 15.45 1.49
C ASP A 102 -6.27 15.41 0.16
N PRO A 103 -6.60 16.55 -0.48
CA PRO A 103 -7.35 16.57 -1.74
C PRO A 103 -6.64 15.87 -2.90
N ARG A 104 -5.33 15.63 -2.80
CA ARG A 104 -4.55 14.84 -3.78
C ARG A 104 -4.79 13.34 -3.61
N THR A 105 -5.14 12.88 -2.41
CA THR A 105 -5.60 11.52 -2.15
C THR A 105 -6.97 11.34 -2.76
N ARG A 106 -7.03 10.61 -3.88
CA ARG A 106 -8.25 10.39 -4.66
C ARG A 106 -8.84 9.02 -4.41
N ILE A 107 -8.06 8.09 -3.86
CA ILE A 107 -8.46 6.70 -3.62
C ILE A 107 -7.99 6.26 -2.23
N VAL A 108 -8.90 5.64 -1.48
CA VAL A 108 -8.57 4.79 -0.33
C VAL A 108 -8.89 3.34 -0.73
N SER A 109 -7.88 2.48 -0.69
CA SER A 109 -7.98 1.06 -1.04
C SER A 109 -7.62 0.17 0.14
N LEU A 110 -8.09 -1.08 0.17
CA LEU A 110 -7.99 -1.93 1.36
C LEU A 110 -7.59 -3.37 1.00
N THR A 111 -6.67 -3.94 1.78
CA THR A 111 -6.46 -5.40 1.87
C THR A 111 -6.40 -5.81 3.34
N VAL A 112 -7.53 -5.64 4.03
CA VAL A 112 -7.65 -5.86 5.49
C VAL A 112 -8.09 -7.28 5.87
N THR A 113 -8.16 -8.21 4.91
CA THR A 113 -8.86 -9.52 5.02
C THR A 113 -10.36 -9.36 5.29
N GLU A 114 -11.12 -10.44 5.15
CA GLU A 114 -12.56 -10.48 5.37
C GLU A 114 -12.93 -10.07 6.81
N LYS A 115 -12.08 -10.44 7.78
CA LYS A 115 -12.27 -10.10 9.20
C LYS A 115 -12.09 -8.60 9.47
N GLY A 116 -11.31 -7.90 8.65
CA GLY A 116 -11.06 -6.46 8.82
C GLY A 116 -12.31 -5.60 8.66
N TYR A 117 -13.36 -6.11 8.01
CA TYR A 117 -14.63 -5.41 7.83
C TYR A 117 -15.56 -5.47 9.06
N ARG A 118 -15.20 -6.26 10.08
CA ARG A 118 -16.00 -6.44 11.33
C ARG A 118 -17.48 -6.74 11.07
N HIS A 119 -17.75 -7.48 9.99
CA HIS A 119 -19.11 -7.85 9.59
C HIS A 119 -19.52 -9.18 10.23
N ASP A 120 -20.83 -9.39 10.37
CA ASP A 120 -21.42 -10.67 10.66
C ASP A 120 -21.54 -11.49 9.37
N PRO A 121 -20.82 -12.62 9.22
CA PRO A 121 -20.85 -13.41 7.98
C PRO A 121 -22.23 -13.94 7.62
N ALA A 122 -23.12 -14.13 8.61
CA ALA A 122 -24.47 -14.62 8.36
C ALA A 122 -25.37 -13.55 7.72
N THR A 123 -25.13 -12.27 8.02
CA THR A 123 -26.02 -11.17 7.62
C THR A 123 -25.37 -10.12 6.72
N GLY A 124 -24.04 -10.13 6.61
CA GLY A 124 -23.25 -9.09 5.93
C GLY A 124 -23.24 -7.74 6.65
N ARG A 125 -23.90 -7.60 7.80
CA ARG A 125 -24.04 -6.32 8.51
C ARG A 125 -22.87 -6.09 9.47
N LEU A 126 -22.59 -4.82 9.76
CA LEU A 126 -21.60 -4.44 10.77
C LEU A 126 -21.99 -4.97 12.15
N ARG A 127 -21.04 -5.60 12.85
CA ARG A 127 -21.18 -6.02 14.25
C ARG A 127 -20.98 -4.82 15.17
N ARG A 128 -22.07 -4.13 15.51
CA ARG A 128 -22.01 -2.92 16.35
C ARG A 128 -21.56 -3.13 17.79
N ALA A 129 -21.63 -4.38 18.28
CA ALA A 129 -21.21 -4.75 19.63
C ALA A 129 -19.77 -5.32 19.66
N ASP A 130 -19.03 -5.25 18.56
CA ASP A 130 -17.60 -5.55 18.55
C ASP A 130 -16.88 -4.55 19.48
N PRO A 131 -16.10 -5.01 20.47
CA PRO A 131 -15.47 -4.13 21.47
C PRO A 131 -14.27 -3.32 20.94
N GLU A 132 -13.83 -3.59 19.70
CA GLU A 132 -12.81 -2.84 18.96
C GLU A 132 -13.44 -2.20 17.71
#